data_AF-A0A928R7S1-F1
#
_entry.id   AF-A0A928R7S1-F1
#
_cell.length_a   1.000
_cell.length_b   1.000
_cell.length_c   1.000
_cell.angle_alpha   90.00
_cell.angle_beta   90.00
_cell.angle_gamma   90.00
#
_symmetry.space_group_name_H-M   'P 1'
#
loop_
_entity.id
_entity.type
_entity.pdbx_description
1 polymer ?
#
loop_
_entity_poly.entity_id
_entity_poly.type
_entity_poly.pdbx_seq_one_letter_code
_entity_poly.pdbx_strand_id
1 'polypeptide(L)'
;MLSNDCKEKCRDIGMLVENIICMAECYDEPLEKFRKSMFYKPEFEDREKIILDMIETSNRVSEEIKLLSVEDLRKLQDEFGIELIGYTDMLATALRKEPYSNNDVKYKCDAIVSIVLDMVHRELRDDAVYQKLAEGVEHENVQV
;
A
#
# COMPACT_ATOMS: atom_id res chain seq x y z
N MET A 1 6.00 -15.32 -17.61
CA MET A 1 4.64 -15.26 -17.03
C MET A 1 4.69 -15.84 -15.63
N LEU A 2 4.13 -15.13 -14.64
CA LEU A 2 3.98 -15.61 -13.27
C LEU A 2 2.99 -16.78 -13.19
N SER A 3 3.13 -17.61 -12.17
CA SER A 3 2.21 -18.73 -11.91
C SER A 3 0.78 -18.26 -11.55
N ASN A 4 -0.24 -19.10 -11.81
CA ASN A 4 -1.63 -18.75 -11.44
C ASN A 4 -1.82 -18.63 -9.92
N ASP A 5 -1.11 -19.46 -9.14
CA ASP A 5 -1.07 -19.38 -7.67
C ASP A 5 -0.50 -18.04 -7.19
N CYS A 6 0.58 -17.58 -7.82
CA CYS A 6 1.15 -16.25 -7.56
C CYS A 6 0.14 -15.14 -7.86
N LYS A 7 -0.62 -15.22 -8.96
CA LYS A 7 -1.63 -14.21 -9.29
C LYS A 7 -2.78 -14.15 -8.28
N GLU A 8 -3.21 -15.29 -7.75
CA GLU A 8 -4.26 -15.34 -6.71
C GLU A 8 -3.77 -14.69 -5.42
N LYS A 9 -2.58 -15.06 -4.94
CA LYS A 9 -1.94 -14.44 -3.77
C LYS A 9 -1.71 -12.94 -3.96
N CYS A 10 -1.34 -12.52 -5.16
CA CYS A 10 -1.20 -11.10 -5.49
C CYS A 10 -2.52 -10.35 -5.30
N ARG A 11 -3.67 -10.93 -5.68
CA ARG A 11 -4.98 -10.29 -5.42
C ARG A 11 -5.24 -10.12 -3.92
N ASP A 12 -4.95 -11.13 -3.12
CA ASP A 12 -5.12 -11.06 -1.66
C ASP A 12 -4.24 -9.98 -1.04
N ILE A 13 -2.99 -9.87 -1.49
CA ILE A 13 -2.07 -8.79 -1.13
C ILE A 13 -2.68 -7.43 -1.50
N GLY A 14 -3.19 -7.28 -2.71
CA GLY A 14 -3.84 -6.05 -3.18
C GLY A 14 -5.00 -5.62 -2.28
N MET A 15 -5.89 -6.54 -1.92
CA MET A 15 -7.03 -6.26 -1.02
C MET A 15 -6.57 -5.82 0.38
N LEU A 16 -5.53 -6.44 0.93
CA LEU A 16 -4.98 -6.04 2.23
C LEU A 16 -4.37 -4.63 2.19
N VAL A 17 -3.70 -4.28 1.10
CA VAL A 17 -3.10 -2.95 0.93
C VAL A 17 -4.18 -1.88 0.70
N GLU A 18 -5.22 -2.18 -0.07
CA GLU A 18 -6.40 -1.30 -0.20
C GLU A 18 -7.10 -1.06 1.15
N ASN A 19 -7.17 -2.08 2.01
CA ASN A 19 -7.71 -1.91 3.36
C ASN A 19 -6.90 -0.89 4.18
N ILE A 20 -5.56 -0.88 4.04
CA ILE A 20 -4.70 0.12 4.70
C ILE A 20 -5.01 1.53 4.17
N ILE A 21 -5.22 1.69 2.86
CA ILE A 21 -5.62 2.99 2.26
C ILE A 21 -6.94 3.47 2.86
N CYS A 22 -7.96 2.60 2.92
CA CYS A 22 -9.26 2.95 3.51
C CYS A 22 -9.14 3.36 4.98
N MET A 23 -8.33 2.65 5.78
CA MET A 23 -8.08 3.01 7.18
C MET A 23 -7.35 4.35 7.32
N ALA A 24 -6.38 4.63 6.45
CA ALA A 24 -5.67 5.90 6.41
C ALA A 24 -6.60 7.08 6.02
N GLU A 25 -7.50 6.89 5.07
CA GLU A 25 -8.49 7.93 4.69
C GLU A 25 -9.49 8.21 5.84
N CYS A 26 -9.92 7.17 6.57
CA CYS A 26 -10.73 7.31 7.78
C CYS A 26 -9.99 8.07 8.92
N TYR A 27 -8.67 8.07 8.93
CA TYR A 27 -7.88 8.85 9.89
C TYR A 27 -7.94 10.37 9.61
N ASP A 28 -8.08 10.79 8.34
CA ASP A 28 -8.17 12.20 7.94
C ASP A 28 -9.59 12.79 8.03
N GLU A 29 -10.62 11.98 7.79
CA GLU A 29 -12.02 12.42 7.82
C GLU A 29 -12.54 13.10 9.12
N PRO A 30 -12.01 12.85 10.35
CA PRO A 30 -12.64 13.38 11.56
C PRO A 30 -12.30 14.84 11.88
N LEU A 31 -11.55 15.59 11.07
CA LEU A 31 -11.20 16.99 11.39
C LEU A 31 -11.97 18.04 10.57
N GLU A 32 -12.16 17.83 9.26
CA GLU A 32 -12.85 18.81 8.42
C GLU A 32 -14.37 18.81 8.60
N LYS A 33 -15.00 17.63 8.69
CA LYS A 33 -16.46 17.52 8.90
C LYS A 33 -16.87 17.89 10.34
N PHE A 34 -16.02 17.61 11.32
CA PHE A 34 -16.30 17.87 12.75
C PHE A 34 -16.25 19.33 13.16
N ARG A 35 -15.40 20.16 12.53
CA ARG A 35 -15.47 21.61 12.76
C ARG A 35 -16.83 22.21 12.36
N LYS A 36 -17.62 21.52 11.54
CA LYS A 36 -18.92 21.99 11.04
C LYS A 36 -20.14 21.42 11.77
N SER A 37 -20.06 20.28 12.47
CA SER A 37 -21.24 19.63 13.09
C SER A 37 -21.11 19.42 14.60
N MET A 38 -21.54 20.43 15.38
CA MET A 38 -21.56 20.44 16.86
C MET A 38 -22.60 19.50 17.53
N PHE A 39 -23.11 18.46 16.85
CA PHE A 39 -24.25 17.68 17.37
C PHE A 39 -24.19 16.15 17.18
N TYR A 40 -23.06 15.60 16.75
CA TYR A 40 -22.88 14.14 16.69
C TYR A 40 -21.62 13.77 17.47
N LYS A 41 -21.74 12.86 18.43
CA LYS A 41 -20.62 12.11 19.01
C LYS A 41 -20.63 10.73 18.36
N PRO A 42 -19.94 10.51 17.23
CA PRO A 42 -19.57 9.17 16.85
C PRO A 42 -18.62 8.63 17.94
N GLU A 43 -18.72 7.33 18.18
CA GLU A 43 -17.63 6.58 18.79
C GLU A 43 -16.44 6.75 17.84
N PHE A 44 -15.56 7.70 18.11
CA PHE A 44 -14.29 7.79 17.41
C PHE A 44 -13.58 6.47 17.71
N GLU A 45 -13.36 5.63 16.72
CA GLU A 45 -12.36 4.59 16.88
C GLU A 45 -11.06 5.27 17.30
N ASP A 46 -10.48 4.75 18.38
CA ASP A 46 -9.26 5.29 18.93
C ASP A 46 -8.23 5.37 17.81
N ARG A 47 -7.62 6.54 17.60
CA ARG A 47 -6.59 6.71 16.58
C ARG A 47 -5.47 5.70 16.77
N GLU A 48 -5.17 5.37 18.03
CA GLU A 48 -4.21 4.33 18.38
C GLU A 48 -4.67 2.96 17.87
N LYS A 49 -5.95 2.63 17.98
CA LYS A 49 -6.53 1.39 17.42
C LYS A 49 -6.40 1.35 15.90
N ILE A 50 -6.75 2.42 15.18
CA ILE A 50 -6.64 2.48 13.71
C ILE A 50 -5.16 2.27 13.29
N ILE A 51 -4.21 2.88 14.00
CA ILE A 51 -2.78 2.70 13.73
C ILE A 51 -2.35 1.25 13.97
N LEU A 52 -2.75 0.65 15.09
CA LEU A 52 -2.45 -0.75 15.40
C LEU A 52 -3.03 -1.70 14.34
N ASP A 53 -4.26 -1.45 13.90
CA ASP A 53 -4.94 -2.25 12.86
C ASP A 53 -4.22 -2.11 11.50
N MET A 54 -3.74 -0.91 11.15
CA MET A 54 -2.91 -0.70 9.94
C MET A 54 -1.55 -1.43 10.04
N ILE A 55 -0.90 -1.39 11.20
CA ILE A 55 0.37 -2.10 11.44
C ILE A 55 0.16 -3.62 11.35
N GLU A 56 -0.89 -4.15 11.97
CA GLU A 56 -1.25 -5.57 11.90
C GLU A 56 -1.50 -5.99 10.45
N THR A 57 -2.27 -5.18 9.71
CA THR A 57 -2.56 -5.45 8.29
C THR A 57 -1.28 -5.39 7.45
N SER A 58 -0.38 -4.44 7.69
CA SER A 58 0.92 -4.36 7.00
C SER A 58 1.81 -5.57 7.30
N ASN A 59 1.83 -6.07 8.54
CA ASN A 59 2.58 -7.27 8.87
C ASN A 59 2.00 -8.48 8.11
N ARG A 60 0.68 -8.57 8.00
CA ARG A 60 0.02 -9.62 7.21
C ARG A 60 0.39 -9.54 5.73
N VAL A 61 0.43 -8.34 5.14
CA VAL A 61 0.91 -8.13 3.76
C VAL A 61 2.32 -8.71 3.58
N SER A 62 3.24 -8.42 4.49
CA SER A 62 4.61 -8.96 4.44
C SER A 62 4.64 -10.49 4.55
N GLU A 63 3.78 -11.10 5.37
CA GLU A 63 3.68 -12.56 5.46
C GLU A 63 3.11 -13.18 4.17
N GLU A 64 2.07 -12.59 3.58
CA GLU A 64 1.50 -13.08 2.31
C GLU A 64 2.52 -12.99 1.15
N ILE A 65 3.33 -11.93 1.11
CA ILE A 65 4.40 -11.82 0.10
C ILE A 65 5.47 -12.89 0.27
N LYS A 66 5.80 -13.29 1.50
CA LYS A 66 6.73 -14.41 1.76
C LYS A 66 6.16 -15.76 1.31
N LEU A 67 4.83 -15.88 1.15
CA LEU A 67 4.17 -17.08 0.62
C LEU A 67 4.15 -17.13 -0.92
N LEU A 68 4.60 -16.08 -1.61
CA LEU A 68 4.84 -16.12 -3.04
C LEU A 68 5.98 -17.08 -3.36
N SER A 69 5.96 -17.65 -4.57
CA SER A 69 7.03 -18.57 -4.96
C SER A 69 8.37 -17.84 -5.04
N VAL A 70 9.44 -18.44 -4.52
CA VAL A 70 10.80 -17.87 -4.57
C VAL A 70 11.23 -17.63 -6.02
N GLU A 71 10.77 -18.46 -6.96
CA GLU A 71 11.05 -18.30 -8.38
C GLU A 71 10.37 -17.05 -8.95
N ASP A 72 9.10 -16.80 -8.61
CA ASP A 72 8.37 -15.60 -9.04
C ASP A 72 8.99 -14.33 -8.44
N LEU A 73 9.39 -14.36 -7.16
CA LEU A 73 10.09 -13.25 -6.50
C LEU A 73 11.46 -12.95 -7.13
N ARG A 74 12.25 -14.00 -7.41
CA ARG A 74 13.52 -13.83 -8.13
C ARG A 74 13.32 -13.30 -9.52
N LYS A 75 12.29 -13.78 -10.23
CA LYS A 75 11.98 -13.28 -11.57
C LYS A 75 11.67 -11.77 -11.55
N LEU A 76 10.90 -11.29 -10.58
CA LEU A 76 10.64 -9.85 -10.39
C LEU A 76 11.93 -9.07 -10.21
N GLN A 77 12.82 -9.56 -9.35
CA GLN A 77 14.08 -8.88 -9.05
C GLN A 77 15.08 -8.95 -10.21
N ASP A 78 15.30 -10.13 -10.77
CA ASP A 78 16.36 -10.39 -11.76
C ASP A 78 15.99 -9.85 -13.15
N GLU A 79 14.72 -9.96 -13.56
CA GLU A 79 14.27 -9.53 -14.89
C GLU A 79 13.75 -8.09 -14.92
N PHE A 80 13.15 -7.60 -13.83
CA PHE A 80 12.47 -6.31 -13.80
C PHE A 80 13.08 -5.32 -12.79
N GLY A 81 14.04 -5.76 -11.95
CA GLY A 81 14.63 -4.93 -10.90
C GLY A 81 13.67 -4.59 -9.76
N ILE A 82 12.51 -5.27 -9.67
CA ILE A 82 11.45 -4.94 -8.71
C ILE A 82 11.65 -5.76 -7.44
N GLU A 83 11.96 -5.07 -6.34
CA GLU A 83 12.08 -5.69 -5.01
C GLU A 83 10.78 -5.50 -4.20
N LEU A 84 9.76 -6.34 -4.47
CA LEU A 84 8.44 -6.23 -3.84
C LEU A 84 8.49 -6.24 -2.30
N ILE A 85 9.39 -7.03 -1.71
CA ILE A 85 9.63 -7.05 -0.26
C ILE A 85 10.11 -5.67 0.22
N GLY A 86 11.00 -5.01 -0.52
CA GLY A 86 11.47 -3.67 -0.22
C GLY A 86 10.34 -2.64 -0.16
N TYR A 87 9.35 -2.71 -1.05
CA TYR A 87 8.17 -1.84 -0.99
C TYR A 87 7.33 -2.08 0.27
N THR A 88 7.20 -3.33 0.73
CA THR A 88 6.52 -3.60 2.01
C THR A 88 7.29 -3.11 3.22
N ASP A 89 8.61 -3.18 3.20
CA ASP A 89 9.45 -2.64 4.26
C ASP A 89 9.34 -1.11 4.33
N MET A 90 9.22 -0.44 3.17
CA MET A 90 8.93 0.99 3.11
C MET A 90 7.58 1.33 3.73
N LEU A 91 6.51 0.57 3.43
CA LEU A 91 5.20 0.74 4.04
C LEU A 91 5.25 0.55 5.57
N ALA A 92 5.89 -0.53 6.03
CA ALA A 92 6.03 -0.81 7.46
C ALA A 92 6.86 0.27 8.19
N THR A 93 7.81 0.89 7.49
CA THR A 93 8.58 2.03 8.02
C THR A 93 7.72 3.30 8.08
N ALA A 94 6.93 3.59 7.04
CA ALA A 94 6.02 4.73 7.01
C ALA A 94 4.98 4.65 8.14
N LEU A 95 4.40 3.47 8.36
CA LEU A 95 3.43 3.22 9.43
C LEU A 95 3.99 3.32 10.86
N ARG A 96 5.31 3.32 11.04
CA ARG A 96 5.96 3.45 12.37
C ARG A 96 6.54 4.84 12.63
N LYS A 97 6.48 5.74 11.63
CA LYS A 97 7.07 7.07 11.70
C LYS A 97 6.05 8.09 12.23
N GLU A 98 6.33 8.66 13.41
CA GLU A 98 5.52 9.74 13.99
C GLU A 98 5.94 11.14 13.46
N PRO A 99 5.01 12.12 13.31
CA PRO A 99 3.56 11.98 13.30
C PRO A 99 3.10 11.49 11.91
N TYR A 100 2.29 10.43 11.88
CA TYR A 100 1.91 9.68 10.69
C TYR A 100 1.40 10.58 9.57
N SER A 101 2.14 10.61 8.45
CA SER A 101 1.69 11.24 7.21
C SER A 101 0.87 10.23 6.43
N ASN A 102 -0.46 10.39 6.42
CA ASN A 102 -1.35 9.53 5.65
C ASN A 102 -0.99 9.48 4.16
N ASN A 103 -0.47 10.59 3.63
CA ASN A 103 0.03 10.63 2.26
C ASN A 103 1.23 9.71 2.05
N ASP A 104 2.18 9.68 3.00
CA ASP A 104 3.36 8.81 2.89
C ASP A 104 2.95 7.33 2.89
N VAL A 105 2.03 6.94 3.79
CA VAL A 105 1.44 5.59 3.84
C VAL A 105 0.72 5.28 2.52
N LYS A 106 -0.13 6.19 2.05
CA LYS A 106 -0.89 6.04 0.81
C LYS A 106 0.03 5.85 -0.40
N TYR A 107 1.09 6.63 -0.53
CA TYR A 107 2.07 6.49 -1.61
C TYR A 107 2.75 5.11 -1.62
N LYS A 108 3.12 4.59 -0.44
CA LYS A 108 3.67 3.23 -0.34
C LYS A 108 2.63 2.16 -0.72
N CYS A 109 1.39 2.33 -0.28
CA CYS A 109 0.29 1.45 -0.67
C CYS A 109 0.03 1.49 -2.19
N ASP A 110 -0.02 2.67 -2.81
CA ASP A 110 -0.26 2.86 -4.24
C ASP A 110 0.81 2.18 -5.11
N ALA A 111 2.08 2.25 -4.67
CA ALA A 111 3.17 1.53 -5.34
C ALA A 111 2.95 0.01 -5.29
N ILE A 112 2.64 -0.56 -4.12
CA ILE A 112 2.41 -2.00 -3.96
C ILE A 112 1.19 -2.46 -4.79
N VAL A 113 0.08 -1.72 -4.74
CA VAL A 113 -1.12 -2.01 -5.55
C VAL A 113 -0.79 -1.97 -7.03
N SER A 114 -0.01 -0.98 -7.49
CA SER A 114 0.43 -0.90 -8.89
C SER A 114 1.24 -2.13 -9.32
N ILE A 115 2.21 -2.56 -8.52
CA ILE A 115 3.05 -3.72 -8.82
C ILE A 115 2.16 -4.97 -8.92
N VAL A 116 1.32 -5.19 -7.91
CA VAL A 116 0.41 -6.34 -7.84
C VAL A 116 -0.56 -6.37 -9.02
N LEU A 117 -1.16 -5.24 -9.40
CA LEU A 117 -2.07 -5.17 -10.53
C LEU A 117 -1.35 -5.48 -11.85
N ASP A 118 -0.13 -4.99 -12.02
CA ASP A 118 0.65 -5.29 -13.22
C ASP A 118 1.07 -6.76 -13.25
N MET A 119 1.43 -7.36 -12.12
CA MET A 119 1.69 -8.81 -12.01
C MET A 119 0.48 -9.67 -12.43
N VAL A 120 -0.73 -9.25 -12.07
CA VAL A 120 -1.96 -10.01 -12.32
C VAL A 120 -2.48 -9.80 -13.75
N HIS A 121 -2.53 -8.55 -14.20
CA HIS A 121 -3.37 -8.13 -15.34
C HIS A 121 -2.61 -7.51 -16.52
N ARG A 122 -1.36 -7.06 -16.36
CA ARG A 122 -0.63 -6.30 -17.38
C ARG A 122 0.79 -6.83 -17.59
N GLU A 123 1.58 -6.09 -18.37
CA GLU A 123 3.03 -6.24 -18.41
C GLU A 123 3.63 -5.37 -17.29
N LEU A 124 4.66 -5.90 -16.63
CA LEU A 124 5.39 -5.19 -15.59
C LEU A 124 6.08 -3.95 -16.18
N ARG A 125 6.06 -2.85 -15.42
CA ARG A 125 6.74 -1.60 -15.77
C ARG A 125 8.13 -1.57 -15.13
N ASP A 126 8.95 -0.60 -15.54
CA ASP A 126 10.24 -0.34 -14.92
C ASP A 126 10.07 0.04 -13.43
N ASP A 127 10.98 -0.44 -12.57
CA ASP A 127 10.95 -0.15 -11.12
C ASP A 127 10.90 1.35 -10.80
N ALA A 128 11.52 2.19 -11.65
CA ALA A 128 11.48 3.65 -11.53
C ALA A 128 10.06 4.24 -11.54
N VAL A 129 9.08 3.57 -12.15
CA VAL A 129 7.68 4.00 -12.12
C VAL A 129 7.08 3.76 -10.73
N TYR A 130 7.34 2.60 -10.13
CA TYR A 130 6.85 2.25 -8.80
C TYR A 130 7.56 3.06 -7.71
N GLN A 131 8.86 3.36 -7.87
CA GLN A 131 9.59 4.23 -6.95
C GLN A 131 9.00 5.64 -6.91
N LYS A 132 8.65 6.22 -8.07
CA LYS A 132 7.99 7.53 -8.15
C LYS A 132 6.64 7.54 -7.42
N LEU A 133 5.85 6.47 -7.58
CA LEU A 133 4.60 6.30 -6.84
C LEU A 133 4.87 6.26 -5.33
N ALA A 134 5.84 5.45 -4.90
CA ALA A 134 6.21 5.32 -3.49
C ALA A 134 6.72 6.64 -2.90
N GLU A 135 7.43 7.46 -3.67
CA GLU A 135 7.93 8.77 -3.24
C GLU A 135 6.86 9.87 -3.23
N GLY A 136 5.67 9.60 -3.77
CA GLY A 136 4.62 10.61 -3.89
C GLY A 136 4.92 11.68 -4.94
N VAL A 137 5.75 11.35 -5.94
CA VAL A 137 6.03 12.25 -7.05
C VAL A 137 4.80 12.24 -7.95
N GLU A 138 3.88 13.18 -7.71
CA GLU A 138 2.80 13.47 -8.65
C GLU A 138 3.44 13.82 -10.00
N HIS A 139 3.01 13.14 -11.05
CA HIS A 139 3.30 13.61 -12.40
C HIS A 139 2.60 14.97 -12.57
N GLU A 140 3.30 16.07 -12.29
CA GLU A 140 3.05 17.31 -12.99
C GLU A 140 3.14 16.99 -14.49
N ASN A 141 1.99 17.06 -15.16
CA ASN A 141 1.75 16.82 -16.59
C ASN A 141 1.34 15.39 -16.99
N VAL A 142 0.05 15.10 -16.79
CA VAL A 142 -0.76 14.64 -17.93
C VAL A 142 -1.74 15.77 -18.25
N GLN A 143 -1.29 16.70 -19.10
CA GLN A 143 -2.18 17.64 -19.76
C GLN A 143 -3.03 16.89 -20.80
N VAL A 144 -4.36 16.99 -20.61
CA VAL A 144 -5.48 16.85 -21.57
C VAL A 144 -5.63 15.53 -22.33
#